data_AF-A0A9P9D1F0-F1
#
_entry.id   AF-A0A9P9D1F0-F1
#
_cell.length_a   1.000
_cell.length_b   1.000
_cell.length_c   1.000
_cell.angle_alpha   90.00
_cell.angle_beta   90.00
_cell.angle_gamma   90.00
#
_symmetry.space_group_name_H-M   'P 1'
#
loop_
_entity.id
_entity.type
_entity.pdbx_description
1 polymer ?
#
loop_
_entity_poly.entity_id
_entity_poly.type
_entity_poly.pdbx_seq_one_letter_code
_entity_poly.pdbx_strand_id
1 'polypeptide(L)'
;MVHDPAADIILQLLHFMATEDFEDGRSSSALLVYFSAVRGLSGLQGDDFLRPGRFTPILAKLIYCTRLVILEATLPRLPHNYIGLDARPRYGQLKIMDSVRIPKMCDGTPSPIGEFLSLMAYGRAQSRSEGPSYHF
;
A
#
# COMPACT_ATOMS: atom_id res chain seq x y z
N MET A 1 -24.78 -10.89 -12.21
CA MET A 1 -23.64 -9.97 -11.98
C MET A 1 -22.73 -10.09 -13.18
N VAL A 2 -22.36 -8.97 -13.80
CA VAL A 2 -21.42 -8.99 -14.92
C VAL A 2 -20.07 -9.38 -14.34
N HIS A 3 -19.53 -10.48 -14.84
CA HIS A 3 -18.19 -10.95 -14.52
C HIS A 3 -17.20 -10.06 -15.29
N ASP A 4 -16.25 -9.45 -14.58
CA ASP A 4 -15.25 -8.55 -15.17
C ASP A 4 -13.84 -9.15 -14.95
N PRO A 5 -13.35 -9.96 -15.89
CA PRO A 5 -12.01 -10.56 -15.81
C PRO A 5 -10.89 -9.53 -15.65
N ALA A 6 -11.04 -8.33 -16.22
CA ALA A 6 -10.01 -7.31 -16.14
C ALA A 6 -9.89 -6.77 -14.71
N ALA A 7 -11.01 -6.51 -14.05
CA ALA A 7 -11.03 -6.11 -12.64
C ALA A 7 -10.42 -7.19 -11.73
N ASP A 8 -10.74 -8.47 -11.97
CA ASP A 8 -10.19 -9.59 -11.22
C ASP A 8 -8.66 -9.68 -11.37
N ILE A 9 -8.13 -9.55 -12.59
CA ILE A 9 -6.67 -9.55 -12.84
C ILE A 9 -6.00 -8.35 -12.16
N ILE A 10 -6.61 -7.16 -12.24
CA ILE A 10 -6.09 -5.95 -11.58
C ILE A 10 -6.04 -6.15 -10.07
N LEU A 11 -7.09 -6.72 -9.46
CA LEU A 11 -7.10 -7.03 -8.03
C LEU A 11 -5.97 -7.99 -7.67
N GLN A 12 -5.76 -9.05 -8.45
CA GLN A 12 -4.68 -10.02 -8.22
C GLN A 12 -3.29 -9.38 -8.30
N LEU A 13 -3.05 -8.52 -9.30
CA LEU A 13 -1.79 -7.78 -9.43
C LEU A 13 -1.58 -6.81 -8.26
N LEU A 14 -2.60 -6.03 -7.91
CA LEU A 14 -2.51 -5.07 -6.80
C LEU A 14 -2.30 -5.78 -5.47
N HIS A 15 -2.95 -6.93 -5.26
CA HIS A 15 -2.75 -7.74 -4.07
C HIS A 15 -1.32 -8.30 -4.01
N PHE A 16 -0.79 -8.83 -5.12
CA PHE A 16 0.60 -9.24 -5.21
C PHE A 16 1.54 -8.10 -4.78
N MET A 17 1.40 -6.92 -5.40
CA MET A 17 2.17 -5.73 -5.06
C MET A 17 2.03 -5.29 -3.60
N ALA A 18 0.86 -5.52 -2.98
CA ALA A 18 0.57 -5.14 -1.60
C ALA A 18 1.21 -6.10 -0.57
N THR A 19 1.39 -7.37 -0.95
CA THR A 19 1.87 -8.44 -0.06
C THR A 19 3.25 -8.96 -0.42
N GLU A 20 3.90 -8.39 -1.43
CA GLU A 20 5.23 -8.74 -1.90
C GLU A 20 6.25 -8.77 -0.74
N ASP A 21 7.06 -9.81 -0.71
CA ASP A 21 8.18 -9.92 0.22
C ASP A 21 9.40 -9.16 -0.31
N PHE A 22 10.20 -8.62 0.59
CA PHE A 22 11.44 -7.93 0.21
C PHE A 22 12.53 -8.92 -0.15
N GLU A 23 13.12 -8.78 -1.33
CA GLU A 23 14.34 -9.50 -1.72
C GLU A 23 15.54 -8.95 -0.94
N ASP A 24 16.33 -9.85 -0.33
CA ASP A 24 17.49 -9.52 0.49
C ASP A 24 17.22 -8.48 1.61
N GLY A 25 15.97 -8.41 2.09
CA GLY A 25 15.54 -7.45 3.10
C GLY A 25 15.49 -5.99 2.62
N ARG A 26 15.59 -5.73 1.31
CA ARG A 26 15.59 -4.39 0.73
C ARG A 26 14.18 -3.97 0.35
N SER A 27 13.63 -2.95 1.00
CA SER A 27 12.29 -2.44 0.69
C SER A 27 12.15 -1.97 -0.76
N SER A 28 13.22 -1.44 -1.37
CA SER A 28 13.24 -0.99 -2.76
C SER A 28 13.10 -2.09 -3.80
N SER A 29 13.20 -3.37 -3.41
CA SER A 29 12.93 -4.50 -4.31
C SER A 29 11.44 -4.67 -4.59
N ALA A 30 10.58 -4.24 -3.67
CA ALA A 30 9.14 -4.37 -3.84
C ALA A 30 8.59 -3.31 -4.80
N LEU A 31 7.76 -3.74 -5.75
CA LEU A 31 7.22 -2.92 -6.83
C LEU A 31 6.39 -1.75 -6.30
N LEU A 32 5.60 -1.98 -5.25
CA LEU A 32 4.78 -0.91 -4.66
C LEU A 32 5.62 0.14 -3.94
N VAL A 33 6.72 -0.26 -3.29
CA VAL A 33 7.67 0.67 -2.65
C VAL A 33 8.43 1.45 -3.71
N TYR A 34 8.89 0.80 -4.77
CA TYR A 34 9.50 1.47 -5.91
C TYR A 34 8.55 2.50 -6.54
N PHE A 35 7.28 2.12 -6.78
CA PHE A 35 6.27 3.03 -7.29
C PHE A 35 6.06 4.24 -6.38
N SER A 36 6.02 4.06 -5.05
CA SER A 36 5.87 5.18 -4.12
C SER A 36 7.08 6.13 -4.17
N ALA A 37 8.29 5.61 -4.32
CA ALA A 37 9.50 6.41 -4.48
C ALA A 37 9.43 7.28 -5.75
N VAL A 38 8.97 6.72 -6.87
CA VAL A 38 8.73 7.50 -8.11
C VAL A 38 7.71 8.62 -7.88
N ARG A 39 6.66 8.36 -7.09
CA ARG A 39 5.69 9.40 -6.69
C ARG A 39 6.28 10.49 -5.79
N GLY A 40 7.45 10.26 -5.21
CA GLY A 40 8.22 11.22 -4.43
C GLY A 40 9.07 12.17 -5.27
N LEU A 41 9.21 11.93 -6.58
CA LEU A 41 9.93 12.82 -7.48
C LEU A 41 9.11 14.08 -7.79
N SER A 42 9.82 15.17 -8.03
CA SER A 42 9.30 16.48 -8.39
C SER A 42 10.24 17.17 -9.40
N GLY A 43 9.85 18.35 -9.88
CA GLY A 43 10.49 18.97 -11.04
C GLY A 43 9.99 18.35 -12.35
N LEU A 44 10.20 19.06 -13.47
CA LEU A 44 9.65 18.63 -14.77
C LEU A 44 10.30 17.34 -15.29
N GLN A 45 11.52 17.04 -14.82
CA GLN A 45 12.32 15.89 -15.22
C GLN A 45 12.54 14.89 -14.08
N GLY A 46 11.90 15.08 -12.92
CA GLY A 46 12.14 14.25 -11.73
C GLY A 46 13.51 14.51 -11.09
N ASP A 47 14.04 15.72 -11.24
CA ASP A 47 15.36 16.16 -10.78
C ASP A 47 15.39 16.62 -9.31
N ASP A 48 14.22 16.71 -8.66
CA ASP A 48 14.10 17.09 -7.25
C ASP A 48 13.17 16.14 -6.49
N PHE A 49 13.22 16.16 -5.16
CA PHE A 49 12.37 15.34 -4.29
C PHE A 49 11.29 16.18 -3.60
N LEU A 50 10.10 15.60 -3.48
CA LEU A 50 9.03 16.17 -2.68
C LEU A 50 9.48 16.27 -1.21
N ARG A 51 9.30 17.46 -0.63
CA ARG A 51 9.46 17.66 0.81
C ARG A 51 8.54 16.72 1.60
N PRO A 52 8.96 16.27 2.80
CA PRO A 52 8.14 15.46 3.70
C PRO A 52 6.70 15.92 3.85
N GLY A 53 6.45 17.23 4.01
CA GLY A 53 5.09 17.78 4.10
C GLY A 53 4.19 17.51 2.88
N ARG A 54 4.77 17.35 1.69
CA ARG A 54 4.04 17.05 0.43
C ARG A 54 4.01 15.56 0.10
N PHE A 55 5.03 14.80 0.51
CA PHE A 55 5.10 13.36 0.25
C PHE A 55 4.25 12.54 1.24
N THR A 56 4.19 12.94 2.51
CA THR A 56 3.44 12.22 3.55
C THR A 56 1.95 12.03 3.21
N PRO A 57 1.22 13.02 2.64
CA PRO A 57 -0.14 12.80 2.15
C PRO A 57 -0.26 11.77 1.02
N ILE A 58 0.76 11.63 0.16
CA ILE A 58 0.80 10.60 -0.89
C ILE A 58 0.91 9.22 -0.25
N LEU A 59 1.84 9.05 0.70
CA LEU A 59 1.97 7.81 1.47
C LEU A 59 0.66 7.45 2.19
N ALA A 60 -0.04 8.43 2.79
CA ALA A 60 -1.33 8.18 3.44
C ALA A 60 -2.40 7.64 2.49
N LYS A 61 -2.47 8.17 1.25
CA LYS A 61 -3.37 7.66 0.22
C LYS A 61 -2.99 6.24 -0.21
N LEU A 62 -1.70 5.98 -0.40
CA LEU A 62 -1.21 4.64 -0.73
C LEU A 62 -1.56 3.63 0.36
N ILE A 63 -1.26 3.91 1.63
CA ILE A 63 -1.64 3.04 2.76
C ILE A 63 -3.15 2.76 2.76
N TYR A 64 -3.97 3.79 2.55
CA TYR A 64 -5.42 3.62 2.51
C TYR A 64 -5.86 2.69 1.36
N CYS A 65 -5.41 2.95 0.14
CA CYS A 65 -5.74 2.13 -1.02
C CYS A 65 -5.24 0.69 -0.88
N THR A 66 -4.00 0.49 -0.42
CA THR A 66 -3.44 -0.85 -0.22
C THR A 66 -4.22 -1.65 0.83
N ARG A 67 -4.69 -1.00 1.90
CA ARG A 67 -5.57 -1.64 2.89
C ARG A 67 -6.89 -2.11 2.28
N LEU A 68 -7.48 -1.32 1.39
CA LEU A 68 -8.71 -1.73 0.67
C LEU A 68 -8.47 -2.89 -0.28
N VAL A 69 -7.33 -2.88 -1.01
CA VAL A 69 -6.94 -3.98 -1.89
C VAL A 69 -6.77 -5.28 -1.10
N ILE A 70 -6.02 -5.25 0.01
CA ILE A 70 -5.84 -6.43 0.87
C ILE A 70 -7.20 -6.89 1.43
N LEU A 71 -8.06 -5.95 1.83
CA LEU A 71 -9.39 -6.27 2.34
C LEU A 71 -10.24 -7.01 1.31
N GLU A 72 -10.31 -6.50 0.08
CA GLU A 72 -11.09 -7.15 -0.98
C GLU A 72 -10.46 -8.47 -1.40
N ALA A 73 -9.15 -8.57 -1.55
CA ALA A 73 -8.49 -9.82 -1.94
C ALA A 73 -8.58 -10.92 -0.85
N THR A 74 -8.70 -10.54 0.43
CA THR A 74 -8.74 -11.50 1.55
C THR A 74 -10.17 -11.83 2.00
N LEU A 75 -11.08 -10.86 1.96
CA LEU A 75 -12.48 -10.98 2.38
C LEU A 75 -13.41 -10.29 1.37
N PRO A 76 -13.44 -10.74 0.12
CA PRO A 76 -14.19 -10.05 -0.93
C PRO A 76 -15.68 -10.06 -0.59
N ARG A 77 -16.38 -8.97 -0.93
CA ARG A 77 -17.83 -8.91 -0.67
C ARG A 77 -18.59 -9.87 -1.57
N LEU A 78 -18.11 -10.03 -2.80
CA LEU A 78 -18.69 -10.84 -3.87
C LEU A 78 -17.58 -11.75 -4.43
N PRO A 79 -17.90 -12.92 -4.99
CA PRO A 79 -16.86 -13.79 -5.50
C PRO A 79 -16.18 -13.21 -6.75
N HIS A 80 -14.86 -13.35 -6.84
CA HIS A 80 -14.06 -13.06 -8.03
C HIS A 80 -13.76 -14.37 -8.76
N ASN A 81 -14.74 -14.84 -9.54
CA ASN A 81 -14.69 -16.17 -10.14
C ASN A 81 -13.51 -16.36 -11.13
N TYR A 82 -12.99 -15.29 -11.75
CA TYR A 82 -11.91 -15.45 -12.74
C TYR A 82 -10.60 -15.87 -12.08
N ILE A 83 -10.34 -15.33 -10.88
CA ILE A 83 -9.13 -15.59 -10.09
C ILE A 83 -9.39 -16.59 -8.95
N GLY A 84 -10.58 -17.20 -8.90
CA GLY A 84 -10.92 -18.25 -7.94
C GLY A 84 -11.04 -17.79 -6.49
N LEU A 85 -11.44 -16.53 -6.24
CA LEU A 85 -11.71 -16.06 -4.88
C LEU A 85 -13.20 -16.14 -4.56
N ASP A 86 -13.53 -16.90 -3.51
CA ASP A 86 -14.88 -16.97 -2.98
C ASP A 86 -15.25 -15.73 -2.18
N ALA A 87 -16.54 -15.40 -2.14
CA ALA A 87 -17.06 -14.36 -1.26
C ALA A 87 -16.76 -14.68 0.21
N ARG A 88 -16.54 -13.62 1.01
CA ARG A 88 -16.23 -13.77 2.44
C ARG A 88 -17.25 -14.66 3.17
N PRO A 89 -16.79 -15.55 4.07
CA PRO A 89 -17.69 -16.35 4.87
C PRO A 89 -18.43 -15.50 5.91
N ARG A 90 -19.55 -16.01 6.41
CA ARG A 90 -20.33 -15.32 7.45
C ARG A 90 -19.60 -15.20 8.79
N TYR A 91 -18.73 -16.16 9.11
CA TYR A 91 -18.01 -16.26 10.38
C TYR A 91 -16.52 -16.51 10.14
N GLY A 92 -15.68 -16.24 11.15
CA GLY A 92 -14.24 -16.50 11.07
C GLY A 92 -13.44 -15.49 10.23
N GLN A 93 -14.08 -14.41 9.76
CA GLN A 93 -13.47 -13.36 8.94
C GLN A 93 -12.19 -12.78 9.55
N LEU A 94 -12.19 -12.52 10.86
CA LEU A 94 -11.01 -11.98 11.55
C LEU A 94 -9.81 -12.94 11.47
N LYS A 95 -10.03 -14.24 11.65
CA LYS A 95 -8.95 -15.26 11.56
C LYS A 95 -8.36 -15.31 10.15
N ILE A 96 -9.20 -15.21 9.13
CA ILE A 96 -8.77 -15.14 7.72
C ILE A 96 -7.98 -13.85 7.49
N MET A 97 -8.50 -12.70 7.94
CA MET A 97 -7.82 -11.41 7.82
C MET A 97 -6.47 -11.40 8.54
N ASP A 98 -6.38 -11.96 9.74
CA ASP A 98 -5.14 -11.99 10.52
C ASP A 98 -4.01 -12.78 9.85
N SER A 99 -4.35 -13.73 8.96
CA SER A 99 -3.34 -14.45 8.15
C SER A 99 -2.53 -13.54 7.23
N VAL A 100 -3.08 -12.38 6.84
CA VAL A 100 -2.40 -11.38 6.00
C VAL A 100 -2.04 -10.14 6.83
N ARG A 101 -2.95 -9.68 7.69
CA ARG A 101 -2.78 -8.45 8.48
C ARG A 101 -1.55 -8.48 9.36
N ILE A 102 -1.34 -9.57 10.10
CA ILE A 102 -0.23 -9.71 11.05
C ILE A 102 1.12 -9.65 10.31
N PRO A 103 1.36 -10.47 9.26
CA PRO A 103 2.65 -10.46 8.58
C PRO A 103 2.86 -9.31 7.59
N LYS A 104 1.81 -8.67 7.06
CA LYS A 104 1.93 -7.73 5.91
C LYS A 104 1.36 -6.33 6.11
N MET A 105 0.67 -6.04 7.22
CA MET A 105 0.02 -4.72 7.42
C MET A 105 0.46 -3.98 8.68
N CYS A 106 1.25 -4.64 9.53
CA CYS A 106 1.74 -4.07 10.78
C CYS A 106 3.05 -3.29 10.56
N ASP A 107 3.30 -2.31 11.43
CA ASP A 107 4.59 -1.60 11.46
C ASP A 107 5.74 -2.57 11.77
N GLY A 108 6.91 -2.32 11.17
CA GLY A 108 8.09 -3.18 11.29
C GLY A 108 8.02 -4.52 10.53
N THR A 109 6.96 -4.77 9.76
CA THR A 109 6.91 -5.94 8.87
C THR A 109 7.72 -5.70 7.59
N PRO A 110 8.40 -6.71 7.03
CA PRO A 110 9.11 -6.61 5.75
C PRO A 110 8.11 -6.65 4.59
N SER A 111 7.25 -5.63 4.52
CA SER A 111 6.17 -5.50 3.56
C SER A 111 6.01 -4.05 3.10
N PRO A 112 5.40 -3.81 1.93
CA PRO A 112 5.16 -2.45 1.44
C PRO A 112 4.40 -1.54 2.41
N ILE A 113 3.39 -2.06 3.12
CA ILE A 113 2.67 -1.27 4.14
C ILE A 113 3.56 -0.99 5.34
N GLY A 114 4.34 -1.96 5.82
CA GLY A 114 5.28 -1.77 6.92
C GLY A 114 6.27 -0.63 6.62
N GLU A 115 6.84 -0.63 5.42
CA GLU A 115 7.72 0.44 4.93
C GLU A 115 7.00 1.79 4.86
N PHE A 116 5.78 1.84 4.33
CA PHE A 116 5.02 3.10 4.24
C PHE A 116 4.69 3.69 5.61
N LEU A 117 4.39 2.84 6.61
CA LEU A 117 4.18 3.27 7.99
C LEU A 117 5.47 3.86 8.58
N SER A 118 6.60 3.20 8.36
CA SER A 118 7.93 3.68 8.79
C SER A 118 8.29 5.02 8.12
N LEU A 119 8.12 5.14 6.80
CA LEU A 119 8.35 6.39 6.05
C LEU A 119 7.40 7.52 6.49
N MET A 120 6.14 7.19 6.79
CA MET A 120 5.18 8.17 7.30
C MET A 120 5.58 8.69 8.69
N ALA A 121 6.04 7.80 9.58
CA ALA A 121 6.53 8.19 10.90
C ALA A 121 7.75 9.12 10.77
N TYR A 122 8.71 8.74 9.92
CA TYR A 122 9.89 9.55 9.61
C TYR A 122 9.51 10.91 9.02
N GLY A 123 8.66 10.93 7.99
CA GLY A 123 8.23 12.17 7.31
C GLY A 123 7.50 13.13 8.23
N ARG A 124 6.67 12.63 9.16
CA ARG A 124 6.00 13.45 10.19
C ARG A 124 6.98 14.03 11.22
N ALA A 125 8.02 13.28 11.58
CA ALA A 125 9.06 13.78 12.46
C ALA A 125 9.86 14.89 11.76
N GLN A 126 10.25 14.65 10.50
CA GLN A 126 11.00 15.62 9.70
C GLN A 126 10.19 16.87 9.36
N SER A 127 8.89 16.76 9.06
CA SER A 127 8.08 17.94 8.72
C SER A 127 7.99 18.97 9.85
N ARG A 128 8.20 18.54 11.11
CA ARG A 128 8.22 19.45 12.28
C ARG A 128 9.46 20.35 12.30
N SER A 129 10.54 19.99 11.60
CA SER A 129 11.75 20.80 11.51
C SER A 129 11.77 21.72 10.28
N GLU A 130 10.82 21.59 9.34
CA GLU A 130 10.81 22.35 8.07
C GLU A 130 10.33 23.82 8.19
N GLY A 131 9.96 24.29 9.39
CA GLY A 131 9.43 25.63 9.61
C GLY A 131 8.03 25.86 9.00
N PRO A 132 7.39 27.02 9.22
CA PRO A 132 6.07 27.30 8.68
C PRO A 132 6.09 27.37 7.15
N SER A 133 5.19 26.66 6.48
CA SER A 133 4.91 26.86 5.06
C SER A 133 3.99 28.08 4.90
N TYR A 134 4.57 29.24 4.62
CA TYR A 134 3.79 30.44 4.29
C TYR A 134 3.11 30.24 2.92
N HIS A 135 1.79 30.30 2.89
CA HIS A 135 1.01 30.47 1.67
C HIS A 135 0.65 31.95 1.59
N PHE A 136 1.29 32.69 0.68
CA PHE A 136 0.92 34.06 0.32
C PHE A 136 -0.16 34.05 -0.76
#